data_AF-A0A4Q6EV63-F1
#
_entry.id   AF-A0A4Q6EV63-F1
#
_cell.length_a   1.000
_cell.length_b   1.000
_cell.length_c   1.000
_cell.angle_alpha   90.00
_cell.angle_beta   90.00
_cell.angle_gamma   90.00
#
_symmetry.space_group_name_H-M   'P 1'
#
loop_
_entity.id
_entity.type
_entity.pdbx_description
1 polymer ?
#
loop_
_entity_poly.entity_id
_entity_poly.type
_entity_poly.pdbx_seq_one_letter_code
_entity_poly.pdbx_strand_id
1 'polypeptide(L)'
;MNSETKEIPMENHSLAVYQPRFTDAQKTKIKGIVRLPDGKILEMEGLKADRRSAFIQDVLSQYTEAEIESFTEREKKFLAQKEKIAAQATEDMRLMEEREITFQAKAKALELPEVINCPDKRVGRKIRKSKSAFEVAGWLAVAFVKSLEAEGPAESSEASEAAPKS
;
A
#
# COMPACT_ATOMS: atom_id res chain seq x y z
N MET A 1 14.65 -44.63 1.48
CA MET A 1 14.98 -44.43 0.06
C MET A 1 16.06 -43.36 0.02
N ASN A 2 17.28 -43.77 -0.24
CA ASN A 2 18.46 -42.90 -0.23
C ASN A 2 18.39 -41.97 -1.45
N SER A 3 18.26 -40.66 -1.20
CA SER A 3 18.43 -39.63 -2.21
C SER A 3 19.91 -39.55 -2.58
N GLU A 4 20.28 -40.31 -3.61
CA GLU A 4 21.55 -40.19 -4.30
C GLU A 4 21.69 -38.76 -4.84
N THR A 5 22.50 -37.96 -4.16
CA THR A 5 23.04 -36.72 -4.68
C THR A 5 23.92 -37.12 -5.86
N LYS A 6 23.35 -37.06 -7.08
CA LYS A 6 24.14 -37.20 -8.31
C LYS A 6 25.09 -36.01 -8.37
N GLU A 7 26.32 -36.23 -7.95
CA GLU A 7 27.46 -35.38 -8.30
C GLU A 7 27.57 -35.41 -9.82
N ILE A 8 27.10 -34.33 -10.46
CA ILE A 8 27.32 -34.12 -11.88
C ILE A 8 28.81 -33.81 -12.02
N PRO A 9 29.57 -34.59 -12.82
CA PRO A 9 30.97 -34.28 -13.08
C PRO A 9 30.98 -32.98 -13.89
N MET A 10 31.36 -31.87 -13.25
CA MET A 10 31.56 -30.60 -13.94
C MET A 10 32.90 -30.67 -14.66
N GLU A 11 32.85 -31.12 -15.92
CA GLU A 11 33.88 -30.77 -16.89
C GLU A 11 33.99 -29.24 -16.96
N ASN A 12 35.22 -28.74 -17.09
CA ASN A 12 35.67 -27.34 -17.01
C ASN A 12 34.95 -26.38 -17.98
N HIS A 13 33.65 -26.18 -17.84
CA HIS A 13 32.91 -25.18 -18.56
C HIS A 13 32.78 -23.94 -17.67
N SER A 14 33.52 -22.88 -18.02
CA SER A 14 33.36 -21.57 -17.39
C SER A 14 31.89 -21.14 -17.52
N LEU A 15 31.23 -20.95 -16.39
CA LEU A 15 29.84 -20.55 -16.34
C LEU A 15 29.72 -19.10 -16.79
N ALA A 16 28.75 -18.78 -17.65
CA ALA A 16 28.49 -17.38 -17.99
C ALA A 16 27.74 -16.72 -16.82
N VAL A 17 28.41 -15.81 -16.10
CA VAL A 17 27.85 -15.14 -14.93
C VAL A 17 27.37 -13.74 -15.30
N TYR A 18 26.17 -13.40 -14.85
CA TYR A 18 25.52 -12.13 -15.09
C TYR A 18 25.18 -11.45 -13.77
N GLN A 19 25.46 -10.15 -13.71
CA GLN A 19 25.11 -9.27 -12.59
C GLN A 19 25.53 -9.82 -11.20
N PRO A 20 26.80 -10.20 -11.01
CA PRO A 20 27.28 -10.55 -9.68
C PRO A 20 27.17 -9.34 -8.75
N ARG A 21 26.65 -9.57 -7.54
CA ARG A 21 26.45 -8.54 -6.51
C ARG A 21 26.77 -9.09 -5.14
N PHE A 22 27.20 -8.20 -4.24
CA PHE A 22 27.36 -8.55 -2.83
C PHE A 22 26.00 -8.52 -2.13
N THR A 23 25.71 -9.57 -1.36
CA THR A 23 24.50 -9.62 -0.52
C THR A 23 24.75 -9.01 0.86
N ASP A 24 25.97 -9.13 1.37
CA ASP A 24 26.35 -8.66 2.70
C ASP A 24 27.19 -7.38 2.68
N ALA A 25 27.05 -6.55 3.73
CA ALA A 25 27.84 -5.33 3.91
C ALA A 25 29.36 -5.60 4.03
N GLN A 26 29.73 -6.80 4.50
CA GLN A 26 31.11 -7.25 4.63
C GLN A 26 31.70 -7.80 3.32
N LYS A 27 30.94 -7.79 2.20
CA LYS A 27 31.38 -8.28 0.88
C LYS A 27 31.86 -9.74 0.89
N THR A 28 31.33 -10.54 1.80
CA THR A 28 31.72 -11.94 2.02
C THR A 28 30.92 -12.91 1.17
N LYS A 29 29.69 -12.55 0.79
CA LYS A 29 28.80 -13.36 -0.03
C LYS A 29 28.49 -12.66 -1.34
N ILE A 30 28.55 -13.43 -2.43
CA ILE A 30 28.24 -12.99 -3.78
C ILE A 30 27.05 -13.79 -4.27
N LYS A 31 26.07 -13.08 -4.82
CA LYS A 31 24.94 -13.66 -5.53
C LYS A 31 25.00 -13.23 -6.99
N GLY A 32 24.69 -14.11 -7.91
CA GLY A 32 24.74 -13.83 -9.34
C GLY A 32 23.81 -14.74 -10.12
N ILE A 33 23.46 -14.30 -11.32
CA ILE A 33 22.66 -15.09 -12.25
C ILE A 33 23.62 -15.85 -13.15
N VAL A 34 23.47 -17.16 -13.20
CA VAL A 34 24.34 -18.05 -13.97
C VAL A 34 23.55 -18.70 -15.09
N ARG A 35 24.11 -18.68 -16.29
CA ARG A 35 23.58 -19.45 -17.42
C ARG A 35 24.37 -20.74 -17.57
N LEU A 36 23.69 -21.86 -17.38
CA LEU A 36 24.25 -23.20 -17.55
C LEU A 36 24.38 -23.55 -19.04
N PRO A 37 25.24 -24.53 -19.40
CA PRO A 37 25.37 -25.02 -20.78
C PRO A 37 24.08 -25.59 -21.37
N ASP A 38 23.17 -26.10 -20.53
CA ASP A 38 21.84 -26.59 -20.93
C ASP A 38 20.85 -25.45 -21.25
N GLY A 39 21.30 -24.19 -21.16
CA GLY A 39 20.51 -22.99 -21.42
C GLY A 39 19.67 -22.51 -20.24
N LYS A 40 19.64 -23.23 -19.11
CA LYS A 40 18.92 -22.79 -17.92
C LYS A 40 19.61 -21.62 -17.24
N ILE A 41 18.78 -20.76 -16.66
CA ILE A 41 19.22 -19.61 -15.87
C ILE A 41 18.90 -19.92 -14.41
N LEU A 42 19.92 -19.86 -13.56
CA LEU A 42 19.81 -20.10 -12.12
C LEU A 42 20.41 -18.93 -11.36
N GLU A 43 19.82 -18.58 -10.23
CA GLU A 43 20.45 -17.67 -9.28
C GLU A 43 21.31 -18.50 -8.32
N MET A 44 22.61 -18.22 -8.28
CA MET A 44 23.56 -18.90 -7.40
C MET A 44 24.09 -17.93 -6.35
N GLU A 45 24.34 -18.44 -5.16
CA GLU A 45 24.99 -17.71 -4.07
C GLU A 45 26.21 -18.49 -3.59
N GLY A 46 27.29 -17.77 -3.28
CA GLY A 46 28.52 -18.37 -2.78
C GLY A 46 29.33 -17.40 -1.92
N LEU A 47 30.24 -17.96 -1.13
CA LEU A 47 31.17 -17.19 -0.30
C LEU A 47 32.38 -16.76 -1.13
N LYS A 48 32.74 -15.47 -1.11
CA LYS A 48 33.95 -14.93 -1.78
C LYS A 48 35.23 -15.65 -1.36
N ALA A 49 35.29 -16.09 -0.10
CA ALA A 49 36.43 -16.83 0.45
C ALA A 49 36.52 -18.27 -0.06
N ASP A 50 35.42 -18.84 -0.54
CA ASP A 50 35.38 -20.20 -1.03
C ASP A 50 35.89 -20.28 -2.47
N ARG A 51 37.23 -20.35 -2.59
CA ARG A 51 37.92 -20.53 -3.86
C ARG A 51 37.75 -21.94 -4.44
N ARG A 52 37.07 -22.87 -3.77
CA ARG A 52 36.77 -24.20 -4.33
C ARG A 52 35.48 -24.20 -5.14
N SER A 53 34.63 -23.19 -4.97
CA SER A 53 33.41 -23.03 -5.76
C SER A 53 33.72 -22.56 -7.18
N ALA A 54 33.32 -23.35 -8.18
CA ALA A 54 33.46 -22.99 -9.59
C ALA A 54 32.77 -21.66 -9.93
N PHE A 55 31.58 -21.41 -9.34
CA PHE A 55 30.85 -20.15 -9.48
C PHE A 55 31.70 -18.95 -9.03
N ILE A 56 32.36 -19.04 -7.88
CA ILE A 56 33.17 -17.93 -7.35
C ILE A 56 34.43 -17.72 -8.17
N GLN A 57 35.05 -18.79 -8.67
CA GLN A 57 36.17 -18.67 -9.61
C GLN A 57 35.74 -17.97 -10.90
N ASP A 58 34.61 -18.38 -11.47
CA ASP A 58 34.07 -17.77 -12.70
C ASP A 58 33.71 -16.30 -12.50
N VAL A 59 33.04 -15.95 -11.40
CA VAL A 59 32.75 -14.55 -11.03
C VAL A 59 34.03 -13.73 -10.96
N LEU A 60 35.03 -14.19 -10.22
CA LEU A 60 36.29 -13.45 -10.00
C LEU A 60 37.17 -13.41 -11.26
N SER A 61 36.95 -14.32 -12.21
CA SER A 61 37.63 -14.31 -13.51
C SER A 61 37.00 -13.35 -14.52
N GLN A 62 35.68 -13.19 -14.48
CA GLN A 62 34.91 -12.39 -15.43
C GLN A 62 34.73 -10.94 -14.97
N TYR A 63 34.71 -10.70 -13.66
CA TYR A 63 34.43 -9.39 -13.08
C TYR A 63 35.46 -9.01 -12.04
N THR A 64 35.83 -7.74 -12.07
CA THR A 64 36.63 -7.11 -11.03
C THR A 64 35.76 -6.80 -9.80
N GLU A 65 36.39 -6.67 -8.63
CA GLU A 65 35.68 -6.31 -7.41
C GLU A 65 34.96 -4.94 -7.53
N ALA A 66 35.55 -4.00 -8.26
CA ALA A 66 34.94 -2.69 -8.53
C ALA A 66 33.66 -2.79 -9.37
N GLU A 67 33.61 -3.70 -10.36
CA GLU A 67 32.41 -3.94 -11.16
C GLU A 67 31.30 -4.59 -10.34
N ILE A 68 31.64 -5.58 -9.51
CA ILE A 68 30.69 -6.23 -8.59
C ILE A 68 30.11 -5.20 -7.62
N GLU A 69 30.94 -4.27 -7.12
CA GLU A 69 30.49 -3.17 -6.28
C GLU A 69 29.56 -2.22 -7.03
N SER A 70 29.87 -1.88 -8.29
CA SER A 70 28.98 -1.05 -9.13
C SER A 70 27.60 -1.68 -9.34
N PHE A 71 27.52 -3.00 -9.53
CA PHE A 71 26.25 -3.73 -9.63
C PHE A 71 25.51 -3.73 -8.30
N THR A 72 26.24 -3.90 -7.20
CA THR A 72 25.69 -3.84 -5.84
C THR A 72 25.08 -2.47 -5.54
N GLU A 73 25.77 -1.38 -5.89
CA GLU A 73 25.25 -0.02 -5.71
C GLU A 73 24.04 0.26 -6.59
N ARG A 74 24.07 -0.19 -7.85
CA ARG A 74 22.93 -0.05 -8.77
C ARG A 74 21.70 -0.75 -8.22
N GLU A 75 21.85 -1.96 -7.70
CA GLU A 75 20.74 -2.69 -7.07
C GLU A 75 20.23 -1.97 -5.82
N LYS A 76 21.12 -1.50 -4.94
CA LYS A 76 20.72 -0.73 -3.75
C LYS A 76 19.93 0.52 -4.12
N LYS A 77 20.38 1.26 -5.15
CA LYS A 77 19.66 2.43 -5.69
C LYS A 77 18.30 2.04 -6.24
N PHE A 78 18.22 0.94 -6.98
CA PHE A 78 16.97 0.45 -7.55
C PHE A 78 15.97 0.02 -6.47
N LEU A 79 16.42 -0.72 -5.45
CA LEU A 79 15.58 -1.12 -4.31
C LEU A 79 15.10 0.10 -3.52
N ALA A 80 15.97 1.06 -3.25
CA ALA A 80 15.59 2.30 -2.57
C ALA A 80 14.58 3.13 -3.39
N GLN A 81 14.71 3.16 -4.72
CA GLN A 81 13.71 3.80 -5.59
C GLN A 81 12.38 3.07 -5.57
N LYS A 82 12.41 1.74 -5.65
CA LYS A 82 11.20 0.91 -5.59
C LYS A 82 10.47 1.08 -4.26
N GLU A 83 11.20 1.13 -3.16
CA GLU A 83 10.64 1.39 -1.83
C GLU A 83 10.00 2.78 -1.75
N LYS A 84 10.65 3.83 -2.29
CA LYS A 84 10.06 5.18 -2.35
C LYS A 84 8.77 5.21 -3.17
N ILE A 85 8.75 4.54 -4.32
CA ILE A 85 7.55 4.46 -5.17
C ILE A 85 6.44 3.70 -4.45
N ALA A 86 6.77 2.59 -3.77
CA ALA A 86 5.81 1.81 -3.00
C ALA A 86 5.21 2.63 -1.85
N ALA A 87 6.06 3.35 -1.09
CA ALA A 87 5.61 4.23 -0.01
C ALA A 87 4.72 5.38 -0.53
N GLN A 88 5.06 5.96 -1.68
CA GLN A 88 4.23 7.00 -2.30
C GLN A 88 2.89 6.42 -2.77
N ALA A 89 2.88 5.24 -3.37
CA ALA A 89 1.65 4.58 -3.80
C ALA A 89 0.72 4.26 -2.62
N THR A 90 1.26 3.85 -1.46
CA THR A 90 0.44 3.60 -0.27
C THR A 90 -0.20 4.88 0.27
N GLU A 91 0.54 5.99 0.30
CA GLU A 91 -0.01 7.29 0.70
C GLU A 91 -1.08 7.79 -0.28
N ASP A 92 -0.82 7.65 -1.58
CA ASP A 92 -1.79 8.02 -2.62
C ASP A 92 -3.07 7.19 -2.52
N MET A 93 -2.98 5.87 -2.29
CA MET A 93 -4.16 5.03 -2.08
C MET A 93 -4.94 5.45 -0.84
N ARG A 94 -4.25 5.73 0.28
CA ARG A 94 -4.88 6.20 1.50
C ARG A 94 -5.63 7.52 1.28
N LEU A 95 -5.02 8.47 0.57
CA LEU A 95 -5.66 9.74 0.24
C LEU A 95 -6.87 9.56 -0.68
N MET A 96 -6.81 8.62 -1.64
CA MET A 96 -7.96 8.29 -2.48
C MET A 96 -9.10 7.68 -1.66
N GLU A 97 -8.79 6.76 -0.73
CA GLU A 97 -9.77 6.16 0.16
C GLU A 97 -10.44 7.20 1.06
N GLU A 98 -9.67 8.09 1.69
CA GLU A 98 -10.21 9.18 2.52
C GLU A 98 -11.11 10.14 1.72
N ARG A 99 -10.76 10.41 0.45
CA ARG A 99 -11.58 11.21 -0.47
C ARG A 99 -12.87 10.51 -0.83
N GLU A 100 -12.82 9.21 -1.13
CA GLU A 100 -13.98 8.41 -1.47
C GLU A 100 -14.95 8.30 -0.29
N ILE A 101 -14.44 8.02 0.92
CA ILE A 101 -15.24 8.00 2.15
C ILE A 101 -15.93 9.36 2.36
N THR A 102 -15.19 10.45 2.18
CA THR A 102 -15.74 11.81 2.32
C THR A 102 -16.80 12.09 1.25
N PHE A 103 -16.58 11.66 0.01
CA PHE A 103 -17.54 11.81 -1.08
C PHE A 103 -18.84 11.05 -0.80
N GLN A 104 -18.75 9.78 -0.40
CA GLN A 104 -19.90 8.96 -0.06
C GLN A 104 -20.68 9.53 1.14
N ALA A 105 -19.97 10.00 2.17
CA ALA A 105 -20.60 10.64 3.33
C ALA A 105 -21.40 11.88 2.90
N LYS A 106 -20.85 12.72 2.01
CA LYS A 106 -21.57 13.88 1.46
C LYS A 106 -22.79 13.50 0.65
N ALA A 107 -22.66 12.50 -0.24
CA ALA A 107 -23.75 12.04 -1.08
C ALA A 107 -24.93 11.58 -0.21
N LYS A 108 -24.67 10.68 0.73
CA LYS A 108 -25.67 10.18 1.70
C LYS A 108 -26.29 11.32 2.50
N ALA A 109 -25.48 12.23 3.02
CA ALA A 109 -25.97 13.35 3.83
C ALA A 109 -26.91 14.28 3.05
N LEU A 110 -26.66 14.51 1.76
CA LEU A 110 -27.48 15.40 0.94
C LEU A 110 -28.80 14.77 0.48
N GLU A 111 -28.93 13.46 0.60
CA GLU A 111 -30.17 12.72 0.32
C GLU A 111 -31.10 12.64 1.54
N LEU A 112 -30.61 12.98 2.73
CA LEU A 112 -31.40 12.90 3.95
C LEU A 112 -32.49 14.00 4.01
N PRO A 113 -33.76 13.65 4.32
CA PRO A 113 -34.86 14.61 4.41
C PRO A 113 -34.57 15.77 5.36
N GLU A 114 -33.91 15.51 6.49
CA GLU A 114 -33.59 16.49 7.52
C GLU A 114 -32.57 17.52 7.03
N VAL A 115 -31.76 17.17 6.02
CA VAL A 115 -30.83 18.08 5.35
C VAL A 115 -31.52 18.82 4.20
N ILE A 116 -32.35 18.13 3.42
CA ILE A 116 -33.09 18.72 2.28
C ILE A 116 -34.09 19.76 2.77
N ASN A 117 -34.84 19.42 3.81
CA ASN A 117 -35.91 20.25 4.39
C ASN A 117 -35.39 21.14 5.53
N CYS A 118 -34.08 21.17 5.79
CA CYS A 118 -33.51 21.99 6.83
C CYS A 118 -33.89 23.48 6.62
N PRO A 119 -34.44 24.16 7.63
CA PRO A 119 -34.79 25.59 7.53
C PRO A 119 -33.60 26.46 7.13
N ASP A 120 -32.40 26.09 7.57
CA ASP A 120 -31.16 26.78 7.19
C ASP A 120 -30.53 26.16 5.93
N LYS A 121 -30.81 26.77 4.78
CA LYS A 121 -30.25 26.39 3.47
C LYS A 121 -28.71 26.43 3.41
N ARG A 122 -28.02 27.05 4.38
CA ARG A 122 -26.55 27.07 4.43
C ARG A 122 -25.97 25.71 4.80
N VAL A 123 -26.73 24.86 5.51
CA VAL A 123 -26.27 23.55 5.99
C VAL A 123 -25.90 22.63 4.84
N GLY A 124 -26.76 22.49 3.82
CA GLY A 124 -26.44 21.71 2.61
C GLY A 124 -25.23 22.26 1.84
N ARG A 125 -24.99 23.58 1.86
CA ARG A 125 -23.79 24.18 1.25
C ARG A 125 -22.53 23.85 2.05
N LYS A 126 -22.63 23.75 3.37
CA LYS A 126 -21.53 23.38 4.26
C LYS A 126 -21.15 21.91 4.09
N ILE A 127 -22.13 21.00 4.02
CA ILE A 127 -21.91 19.57 3.75
C ILE A 127 -21.13 19.36 2.45
N ARG A 128 -21.53 20.02 1.35
CA ARG A 128 -20.80 19.96 0.06
C ARG A 128 -19.34 20.39 0.18
N LYS A 129 -19.07 21.39 1.03
CA LYS A 129 -17.73 21.98 1.24
C LYS A 129 -16.88 21.27 2.28
N SER A 130 -17.42 20.32 3.05
CA SER A 130 -16.68 19.59 4.08
C SER A 130 -15.44 18.89 3.50
N LYS A 131 -14.35 18.83 4.25
CA LYS A 131 -13.09 18.20 3.82
C LYS A 131 -12.90 16.80 4.38
N SER A 132 -13.73 16.40 5.34
CA SER A 132 -13.69 15.07 5.96
C SER A 132 -15.11 14.56 6.23
N ALA A 133 -15.25 13.24 6.34
CA ALA A 133 -16.50 12.62 6.77
C ALA A 133 -16.95 13.08 8.16
N PHE A 134 -16.00 13.39 9.06
CA PHE A 134 -16.30 13.93 10.38
C PHE A 134 -16.97 15.31 10.31
N GLU A 135 -16.48 16.21 9.45
CA GLU A 135 -17.13 17.50 9.21
C GLU A 135 -18.53 17.33 8.61
N VAL A 136 -18.73 16.33 7.73
CA VAL A 136 -20.06 15.99 7.21
C VAL A 136 -21.00 15.59 8.33
N ALA A 137 -20.57 14.68 9.23
CA ALA A 137 -21.38 14.23 10.37
C ALA A 137 -21.73 15.39 11.31
N GLY A 138 -20.81 16.32 11.55
CA GLY A 138 -21.09 17.52 12.37
C GLY A 138 -22.18 18.41 11.76
N TRP A 139 -22.12 18.67 10.45
CA TRP A 139 -23.19 19.44 9.78
C TRP A 139 -24.51 18.67 9.67
N LEU A 140 -24.45 17.35 9.62
CA LEU A 140 -25.63 16.49 9.69
C LEU A 140 -26.35 16.65 11.03
N ALA A 141 -25.61 16.59 12.14
CA ALA A 141 -26.16 16.80 13.48
C ALA A 141 -26.81 18.19 13.62
N VAL A 142 -26.18 19.22 13.06
CA VAL A 142 -26.78 20.57 13.01
C VAL A 142 -28.07 20.59 12.20
N ALA A 143 -28.15 19.86 11.09
CA ALA A 143 -29.37 19.75 10.31
C ALA A 143 -30.51 19.11 11.12
N PHE A 144 -30.21 17.99 11.80
CA PHE A 144 -31.16 17.29 12.69
C PHE A 144 -31.67 18.18 13.81
N VAL A 145 -30.79 18.86 14.54
CA VAL A 145 -31.19 19.76 15.64
C VAL A 145 -32.12 20.86 15.11
N LYS A 146 -31.78 21.47 13.97
CA LYS A 146 -32.63 22.51 13.37
C LYS A 146 -33.96 22.00 12.85
N SER A 147 -34.01 20.75 12.39
CA SER A 147 -35.26 20.11 11.98
C SER A 147 -36.17 19.90 13.18
N LEU A 148 -35.61 19.40 14.29
CA LEU A 148 -36.33 19.18 15.55
C LEU A 148 -36.82 20.50 16.19
N GLU A 149 -36.00 21.56 16.12
CA GLU A 149 -36.40 22.89 16.59
C GLU A 149 -37.52 23.51 15.74
N ALA A 150 -37.54 23.22 14.43
CA ALA A 150 -38.61 23.67 13.54
C ALA A 150 -39.91 22.87 13.73
N GLU A 151 -39.81 21.61 14.15
CA GLU A 151 -40.92 20.76 14.60
C GLU A 151 -41.28 20.97 16.08
N GLY A 152 -41.03 22.17 16.64
CA GLY A 152 -41.25 22.51 18.06
C GLY A 152 -42.51 21.88 18.69
N PRO A 153 -42.44 21.59 20.00
CA PRO A 153 -43.17 20.50 20.66
C PRO A 153 -44.62 20.48 20.24
N ALA A 154 -45.16 19.29 19.95
CA ALA A 154 -46.59 19.09 19.87
C ALA A 154 -47.22 19.59 21.19
N GLU A 155 -47.61 20.87 21.23
CA GLU A 155 -48.46 21.42 22.27
C GLU A 155 -49.78 20.67 22.19
N SER A 156 -50.01 19.84 23.20
CA SER A 156 -51.22 19.93 24.02
C SER A 156 -52.41 20.61 23.32
N SER A 157 -53.15 19.88 22.49
CA SER A 157 -54.50 20.26 22.08
C SER A 157 -55.45 19.08 22.28
N GLU A 158 -55.81 18.82 23.54
CA GLU A 158 -57.08 18.18 23.88
C GLU A 158 -57.47 18.58 25.31
N ALA A 159 -57.84 19.85 25.45
CA ALA A 159 -58.73 20.29 26.52
C ALA A 159 -59.95 20.94 25.88
N SER A 160 -60.99 20.14 25.62
CA SER A 160 -62.37 20.63 25.49
C SER A 160 -63.35 19.44 25.41
N GLU A 161 -64.20 19.34 26.43
CA GLU A 161 -65.62 18.98 26.28
C GLU A 161 -66.03 17.49 26.25
N ALA A 162 -66.26 16.93 27.44
CA ALA A 162 -67.38 16.01 27.66
C ALA A 162 -67.85 16.10 29.13
N ALA A 163 -68.83 16.97 29.38
CA ALA A 163 -69.68 16.85 30.55
C ALA A 163 -70.74 15.76 30.29
N PRO A 164 -70.88 14.73 31.13
CA PRO A 164 -72.13 13.98 31.17
C PRO A 164 -73.03 14.56 32.25
N LYS A 165 -74.16 15.12 31.81
CA LYS A 165 -75.36 15.22 32.64
C LYS A 165 -75.79 13.81 33.03
N SER A 166 -75.94 13.55 34.32
CA SER A 166 -76.98 12.69 34.93
C SER A 166 -76.95 12.90 36.43
#